data_AF-A0A2T7SQ31-F1
#
_entry.id   AF-A0A2T7SQ31-F1
#
_cell.length_a   1.000
_cell.length_b   1.000
_cell.length_c   1.000
_cell.angle_alpha   90.00
_cell.angle_beta   90.00
_cell.angle_gamma   90.00
#
_symmetry.space_group_name_H-M   'P 1'
#
loop_
_entity.id
_entity.type
_entity.pdbx_description
1 polymer ?
#
loop_
_entity_poly.entity_id
_entity_poly.type
_entity_poly.pdbx_seq_one_letter_code
_entity_poly.pdbx_strand_id
1 'polypeptide(L)'
;MKTINTSKKRHWMALATALTLAGAALPTYAGEGHDHGAAPATANANGPQRMADGSVFLPKPAQRQLNVRTMVVETAELPRAFELNGQVLMDPNAGGKVQPINAGRIEPGPNGLPNAGQTVKKGQVLAYVVPAFAPLERASQLTQLAEFRAAKALAEKRLARLRELSDTVPRKEVEAAESEVLSLTDRMSAVGGGLSSKEALVAPVSGVIASAHVVAGQVVDTRDLIFEIVDPKRLRIEALAFDGSVANNIGGASLAVGDQRTPLVFMGAARSLREQALPLNF
;
A
#
# COMPACT_ATOMS: atom_id res chain seq x y z
N MET A 1 -143.44 -83.71 18.02
CA MET A 1 -143.85 -82.35 17.56
C MET A 1 -142.60 -81.47 17.46
N LYS A 2 -142.40 -80.81 16.31
CA LYS A 2 -141.44 -79.69 16.09
C LYS A 2 -141.79 -78.54 17.06
N THR A 3 -140.88 -77.68 17.55
CA THR A 3 -140.10 -76.62 16.85
C THR A 3 -138.97 -76.12 17.77
N ILE A 4 -137.69 -76.17 17.39
CA ILE A 4 -136.82 -75.08 16.86
C ILE A 4 -136.89 -73.74 17.61
N ASN A 5 -135.76 -73.32 18.19
CA ASN A 5 -135.31 -71.92 18.13
C ASN A 5 -133.76 -71.82 18.09
N THR A 6 -133.27 -70.89 17.28
CA THR A 6 -131.87 -70.65 16.88
C THR A 6 -131.46 -69.22 17.19
N SER A 7 -130.23 -68.97 17.66
CA SER A 7 -129.45 -67.70 17.53
C SER A 7 -128.27 -67.74 18.53
N LYS A 8 -127.03 -67.27 18.33
CA LYS A 8 -126.19 -66.77 17.22
C LYS A 8 -124.75 -66.83 17.78
N LYS A 9 -123.84 -67.62 17.18
CA LYS A 9 -122.40 -67.65 17.51
C LYS A 9 -121.65 -66.79 16.49
N ARG A 10 -121.44 -65.49 16.75
CA ARG A 10 -120.76 -64.63 15.76
C ARG A 10 -120.18 -63.30 16.26
N HIS A 11 -119.80 -63.16 17.54
CA HIS A 11 -119.23 -61.89 18.05
C HIS A 11 -117.86 -62.04 18.75
N TRP A 12 -117.29 -63.24 18.86
CA TRP A 12 -116.05 -63.47 19.60
C TRP A 12 -114.79 -63.52 18.72
N MET A 13 -114.95 -63.48 17.39
CA MET A 13 -113.84 -63.62 16.44
C MET A 13 -113.30 -62.28 15.90
N ALA A 14 -113.93 -61.15 16.25
CA ALA A 14 -113.55 -59.82 15.75
C ALA A 14 -112.65 -59.02 16.72
N LEU A 15 -112.48 -59.48 17.97
CA LEU A 15 -111.66 -58.77 18.98
C LEU A 15 -110.19 -59.25 19.00
N ALA A 16 -109.89 -60.44 18.47
CA ALA A 16 -108.56 -61.04 18.51
C ALA A 16 -107.64 -60.63 17.34
N THR A 17 -108.20 -60.15 16.22
CA THR A 17 -107.44 -59.76 15.01
C THR A 17 -107.07 -58.28 14.95
N ALA A 18 -107.65 -57.44 15.82
CA ALA A 18 -107.31 -56.01 15.89
C ALA A 18 -106.11 -55.72 16.82
N LEU A 19 -105.71 -56.67 17.69
CA LEU A 19 -104.60 -56.49 18.62
C LEU A 19 -103.23 -56.90 18.04
N THR A 20 -103.20 -57.64 16.93
CA THR A 20 -101.97 -58.11 16.27
C THR A 20 -101.41 -57.16 15.21
N LEU A 21 -102.11 -56.06 14.87
CA LEU A 21 -101.68 -55.11 13.82
C LEU A 21 -101.14 -53.77 14.35
N ALA A 22 -101.01 -53.60 15.68
CA ALA A 22 -100.54 -52.36 16.31
C ALA A 22 -99.09 -52.43 16.85
N GLY A 23 -98.36 -53.54 16.62
CA GLY A 23 -96.98 -53.73 17.10
C GLY A 23 -95.87 -53.35 16.10
N ALA A 24 -96.21 -52.92 14.89
CA ALA A 24 -95.26 -52.72 13.78
C ALA A 24 -94.71 -51.27 13.68
N ALA A 25 -94.57 -50.56 14.80
CA ALA A 25 -94.06 -49.19 14.83
C ALA A 25 -93.11 -48.93 16.03
N LEU A 26 -92.18 -49.86 16.28
CA LEU A 26 -91.03 -49.57 17.13
C LEU A 26 -89.95 -48.88 16.28
N PRO A 27 -89.42 -47.71 16.68
CA PRO A 27 -88.32 -47.08 15.98
C PRO A 27 -87.09 -47.99 16.04
N THR A 28 -86.61 -48.44 14.88
CA THR A 28 -85.30 -49.10 14.76
C THR A 28 -84.23 -48.04 14.92
N TYR A 29 -83.56 -48.02 16.07
CA TYR A 29 -82.34 -47.24 16.25
C TYR A 29 -81.24 -47.83 15.34
N ALA A 30 -80.81 -47.06 14.35
CA ALA A 30 -79.56 -47.32 13.66
C ALA A 30 -78.42 -47.16 14.69
N GLY A 31 -77.60 -48.19 14.86
CA GLY A 31 -76.47 -48.16 15.80
C GLY A 31 -75.48 -47.03 15.48
N GLU A 32 -74.66 -46.67 16.47
CA GLU A 32 -73.56 -45.72 16.30
C GLU A 32 -72.74 -46.07 15.05
N GLY A 33 -72.74 -45.16 14.08
CA GLY A 33 -71.88 -45.27 12.91
C GLY A 33 -70.45 -45.46 13.38
N HIS A 34 -69.78 -46.51 12.90
CA HIS A 34 -68.36 -46.69 13.13
C HIS A 34 -67.64 -45.44 12.61
N ASP A 35 -67.12 -44.64 13.53
CA ASP A 35 -66.18 -43.58 13.23
C ASP A 35 -64.93 -44.24 12.65
N HIS A 36 -64.81 -44.18 11.33
CA HIS A 36 -63.54 -44.41 10.67
C HIS A 36 -62.66 -43.20 11.00
N GLY A 37 -62.05 -43.25 12.18
CA GLY A 37 -61.19 -42.19 12.69
C GLY A 37 -60.25 -41.68 11.59
N ALA A 38 -59.96 -40.38 11.63
CA ALA A 38 -59.26 -39.65 10.56
C ALA A 38 -58.19 -40.52 9.90
N ALA A 39 -58.43 -40.88 8.63
CA ALA A 39 -57.41 -41.53 7.81
C ALA A 39 -56.11 -40.72 7.97
N PRO A 40 -54.96 -41.35 8.29
CA PRO A 40 -53.72 -40.61 8.47
C PRO A 40 -53.54 -39.75 7.24
N ALA A 41 -53.37 -38.44 7.45
CA ALA A 41 -53.20 -37.48 6.36
C ALA A 41 -52.15 -38.07 5.43
N THR A 42 -52.58 -38.56 4.27
CA THR A 42 -51.69 -39.13 3.28
C THR A 42 -50.73 -38.01 2.96
N ALA A 43 -49.46 -38.16 3.36
CA ALA A 43 -48.43 -37.17 3.06
C ALA A 43 -48.58 -36.86 1.57
N ASN A 44 -48.93 -35.61 1.25
CA ASN A 44 -49.13 -35.20 -0.12
C ASN A 44 -47.76 -35.36 -0.81
N ALA A 45 -47.53 -36.53 -1.40
CA ALA A 45 -46.24 -36.88 -2.00
C ALA A 45 -45.85 -35.91 -3.12
N ASN A 46 -46.85 -35.19 -3.65
CA ASN A 46 -46.73 -34.17 -4.69
C ASN A 46 -46.93 -32.73 -4.18
N GLY A 47 -46.74 -32.45 -2.88
CA GLY A 47 -46.72 -31.09 -2.32
C GLY A 47 -45.30 -30.51 -2.23
N PRO A 48 -45.13 -29.18 -2.09
CA PRO A 48 -43.84 -28.58 -1.75
C PRO A 48 -43.33 -29.14 -0.41
N GLN A 49 -42.16 -29.76 -0.38
CA GLN A 49 -41.60 -30.35 0.83
C GLN A 49 -40.07 -30.26 0.86
N ARG A 50 -39.52 -30.09 2.08
CA ARG A 50 -38.08 -30.18 2.32
C ARG A 50 -37.73 -31.66 2.55
N MET A 51 -36.73 -32.14 1.84
CA MET A 51 -36.27 -33.51 1.89
C MET A 51 -35.28 -33.69 3.06
N ALA A 52 -35.05 -34.93 3.47
CA ALA A 52 -34.17 -35.25 4.61
C ALA A 52 -32.70 -34.85 4.38
N ASP A 53 -32.28 -34.75 3.13
CA ASP A 53 -30.95 -34.26 2.70
C ASP A 53 -30.85 -32.72 2.65
N GLY A 54 -31.93 -32.02 2.97
CA GLY A 54 -32.01 -30.57 2.95
C GLY A 54 -32.38 -29.97 1.59
N SER A 55 -32.51 -30.77 0.54
CA SER A 55 -33.03 -30.33 -0.76
C SER A 55 -34.54 -30.02 -0.69
N VAL A 56 -35.08 -29.31 -1.68
CA VAL A 56 -36.49 -28.92 -1.72
C VAL A 56 -37.14 -29.51 -2.96
N PHE A 57 -38.17 -30.33 -2.74
CA PHE A 57 -39.05 -30.78 -3.80
C PHE A 57 -40.17 -29.76 -4.01
N LEU A 58 -40.29 -29.24 -5.24
CA LEU A 58 -41.33 -28.29 -5.63
C LEU A 58 -41.96 -28.73 -6.96
N PRO A 59 -43.25 -29.12 -6.99
CA PRO A 59 -43.93 -29.51 -8.22
C PRO A 59 -43.99 -28.40 -9.28
N LYS A 60 -44.02 -28.77 -10.56
CA LYS A 60 -44.08 -27.80 -11.69
C LYS A 60 -45.27 -26.82 -11.64
N PRO A 61 -46.51 -27.21 -11.22
CA PRO A 61 -47.60 -26.25 -11.05
C PRO A 61 -47.28 -25.17 -10.01
N ALA A 62 -46.68 -25.56 -8.87
CA ALA A 62 -46.26 -24.62 -7.85
C ALA A 62 -45.10 -23.74 -8.34
N GLN A 63 -44.12 -24.29 -9.09
CA GLN A 63 -43.06 -23.50 -9.74
C GLN A 63 -43.64 -22.44 -10.69
N ARG A 64 -44.69 -22.78 -11.45
CA ARG A 64 -45.37 -21.86 -12.39
C ARG A 64 -46.15 -20.76 -11.66
N GLN A 65 -46.88 -21.10 -10.59
CA GLN A 65 -47.59 -20.12 -9.76
C GLN A 65 -46.63 -19.15 -9.06
N LEU A 66 -45.47 -19.65 -8.62
CA LEU A 66 -44.41 -18.87 -7.99
C LEU A 66 -43.50 -18.16 -9.01
N ASN A 67 -43.75 -18.30 -10.32
CA ASN A 67 -42.93 -17.72 -11.39
C ASN A 67 -41.42 -18.02 -11.26
N VAL A 68 -41.07 -19.25 -10.87
CA VAL A 68 -39.68 -19.65 -10.73
C VAL A 68 -38.98 -19.58 -12.09
N ARG A 69 -37.94 -18.75 -12.19
CA ARG A 69 -37.07 -18.61 -13.36
C ARG A 69 -35.71 -19.22 -13.05
N THR A 70 -35.19 -20.02 -13.98
CA THR A 70 -33.86 -20.61 -13.88
C THR A 70 -32.96 -20.03 -14.95
N MET A 71 -31.71 -19.77 -14.61
CA MET A 71 -30.64 -19.42 -15.53
C MET A 71 -29.52 -20.44 -15.35
N VAL A 72 -28.87 -20.83 -16.45
CA VAL A 72 -27.69 -21.70 -16.37
C VAL A 72 -26.55 -20.88 -15.75
N VAL A 73 -25.87 -21.46 -14.76
CA VAL A 73 -24.69 -20.82 -14.15
C VAL A 73 -23.50 -21.04 -15.08
N GLU A 74 -22.87 -19.96 -15.50
CA GLU A 74 -21.62 -19.98 -16.26
C GLU A 74 -20.45 -19.58 -15.37
N THR A 75 -19.33 -20.28 -15.50
CA THR A 75 -18.07 -19.90 -14.84
C THR A 75 -17.38 -18.83 -15.68
N ALA A 76 -17.10 -17.67 -15.08
CA ALA A 76 -16.39 -16.58 -15.73
C ALA A 76 -15.26 -16.07 -14.82
N GLU A 77 -14.12 -15.71 -15.42
CA GLU A 77 -13.05 -15.00 -14.73
C GLU A 77 -13.38 -13.51 -14.68
N LEU A 78 -13.76 -13.04 -13.49
CA LEU A 78 -14.10 -11.64 -13.25
C LEU A 78 -12.98 -10.96 -12.46
N PRO A 79 -12.53 -9.76 -12.88
CA PRO A 79 -11.53 -9.03 -12.12
C PRO A 79 -12.12 -8.58 -10.78
N ARG A 80 -11.35 -8.75 -9.71
CA ARG A 80 -11.66 -8.18 -8.39
C ARG A 80 -10.85 -6.92 -8.19
N ALA A 81 -11.53 -5.84 -7.81
CA ALA A 81 -10.90 -4.58 -7.46
C ALA A 81 -10.85 -4.44 -5.94
N PHE A 82 -9.70 -4.00 -5.43
CA PHE A 82 -9.47 -3.72 -4.02
C PHE A 82 -9.00 -2.28 -3.89
N GLU A 83 -9.50 -1.57 -2.88
CA GLU A 83 -8.99 -0.26 -2.52
C GLU A 83 -7.88 -0.44 -1.49
N LEU A 84 -6.73 0.17 -1.76
CA LEU A 84 -5.54 0.10 -0.92
C LEU A 84 -5.13 1.51 -0.52
N ASN A 85 -4.65 1.66 0.71
CA ASN A 85 -4.05 2.91 1.15
C ASN A 85 -2.68 3.06 0.47
N GLY A 86 -2.55 4.13 -0.32
CA GLY A 86 -1.33 4.48 -1.03
C GLY A 86 -0.69 5.75 -0.49
N GLN A 87 0.64 5.79 -0.49
CA GLN A 87 1.41 6.99 -0.24
C GLN A 87 2.16 7.40 -1.51
N VAL A 88 2.24 8.71 -1.76
CA VAL A 88 3.06 9.27 -2.83
C VAL A 88 4.49 9.43 -2.31
N LEU A 89 5.42 8.75 -2.96
CA LEU A 89 6.86 8.80 -2.67
C LEU A 89 7.61 9.39 -3.86
N MET A 90 8.79 9.94 -3.58
CA MET A 90 9.72 10.32 -4.64
C MET A 90 10.22 9.09 -5.39
N ASP A 91 10.44 9.23 -6.71
CA ASP A 91 11.22 8.25 -7.47
C ASP A 91 12.68 8.28 -6.96
N PRO A 92 13.23 7.15 -6.46
CA PRO A 92 14.62 7.08 -6.01
C PRO A 92 15.65 7.49 -7.07
N ASN A 93 15.30 7.39 -8.36
CA ASN A 93 16.15 7.78 -9.49
C ASN A 93 15.94 9.22 -9.98
N ALA A 94 14.94 9.93 -9.43
CA ALA A 94 14.62 11.32 -9.79
C ALA A 94 14.66 12.28 -8.60
N GLY A 95 14.96 11.76 -7.40
CA GLY A 95 15.23 12.55 -6.20
C GLY A 95 16.72 12.62 -5.87
N GLY A 96 17.05 13.47 -4.91
CA GLY A 96 18.41 13.59 -4.41
C GLY A 96 18.46 14.24 -3.04
N LYS A 97 19.26 13.64 -2.15
CA LYS A 97 19.56 14.19 -0.83
C LYS A 97 20.87 14.94 -0.89
N VAL A 98 20.88 16.16 -0.36
CA VAL A 98 22.07 17.00 -0.26
C VAL A 98 22.52 16.98 1.19
N GLN A 99 23.70 16.40 1.40
CA GLN A 99 24.30 16.19 2.71
C GLN A 99 25.76 16.64 2.66
N PRO A 100 26.30 17.18 3.76
CA PRO A 100 27.69 17.58 3.81
C PRO A 100 28.58 16.36 4.00
N ILE A 101 29.74 16.40 3.35
CA ILE A 101 30.82 15.42 3.53
C ILE A 101 31.56 15.71 4.82
N ASN A 102 31.70 16.99 5.20
CA ASN A 102 32.39 17.40 6.42
C ASN A 102 31.49 18.22 7.34
N ALA A 103 31.65 18.02 8.66
CA ALA A 103 30.99 18.84 9.66
C ALA A 103 31.46 20.30 9.60
N GLY A 104 30.54 21.24 9.79
CA GLY A 104 30.88 22.65 9.66
C GLY A 104 29.70 23.61 9.85
N ARG A 105 29.96 24.88 9.57
CA ARG A 105 28.95 25.95 9.62
C ARG A 105 28.37 26.18 8.23
N ILE A 106 27.04 26.23 8.13
CA ILE A 106 26.34 26.57 6.91
C ILE A 106 26.48 28.06 6.60
N GLU A 107 26.90 28.36 5.38
CA GLU A 107 26.84 29.68 4.76
C GLU A 107 25.89 29.67 3.55
N PRO A 108 25.17 30.77 3.32
CA PRO A 108 24.28 30.88 2.18
C PRO A 108 25.03 30.77 0.85
N GLY A 109 24.37 30.17 -0.16
CA GLY A 109 24.86 30.19 -1.53
C GLY A 109 24.77 31.58 -2.18
N PRO A 110 25.14 31.71 -3.47
CA PRO A 110 25.13 32.99 -4.18
C PRO A 110 23.77 33.71 -4.19
N ASN A 111 22.68 32.95 -4.11
CA ASN A 111 21.30 33.46 -4.12
C ASN A 111 20.62 33.36 -2.75
N GLY A 112 21.39 33.21 -1.66
CA GLY A 112 20.85 32.90 -0.33
C GLY A 112 20.60 31.40 -0.12
N LEU A 113 20.05 31.04 1.05
CA LEU A 113 19.59 29.68 1.30
C LEU A 113 18.24 29.47 0.60
N PRO A 114 18.10 28.39 -0.18
CA PRO A 114 16.89 28.15 -0.94
C PRO A 114 15.78 27.57 -0.07
N ASN A 115 14.53 27.93 -0.38
CA ASN A 115 13.36 27.53 0.38
C ASN A 115 12.68 26.29 -0.22
N ALA A 116 11.90 25.57 0.59
CA ALA A 116 11.02 24.51 0.09
C ALA A 116 10.05 25.07 -0.97
N GLY A 117 9.84 24.32 -2.04
CA GLY A 117 9.07 24.73 -3.21
C GLY A 117 9.86 25.46 -4.29
N GLN A 118 11.12 25.85 -4.04
CA GLN A 118 11.96 26.49 -5.05
C GLN A 118 12.48 25.49 -6.09
N THR A 119 12.47 25.88 -7.36
CA THR A 119 13.07 25.09 -8.45
C THR A 119 14.59 25.24 -8.47
N VAL A 120 15.29 24.12 -8.65
CA VAL A 120 16.75 24.05 -8.72
C VAL A 120 17.20 23.24 -9.94
N LYS A 121 18.39 23.56 -10.46
CA LYS A 121 19.01 22.81 -11.57
C LYS A 121 20.15 21.93 -11.04
N LYS A 122 20.36 20.79 -11.68
CA LYS A 122 21.54 19.94 -11.42
C LYS A 122 22.82 20.77 -11.49
N GLY A 123 23.68 20.64 -10.48
CA GLY A 123 24.94 21.38 -10.34
C GLY A 123 24.80 22.78 -9.75
N GLN A 124 23.59 23.26 -9.46
CA GLN A 124 23.39 24.54 -8.79
C GLN A 124 23.89 24.48 -7.35
N VAL A 125 24.70 25.46 -6.94
CA VAL A 125 25.14 25.62 -5.55
C VAL A 125 24.00 26.15 -4.71
N LEU A 126 23.63 25.41 -3.66
CA LEU A 126 22.54 25.72 -2.73
C LEU A 126 23.05 26.40 -1.47
N ALA A 127 24.17 25.91 -0.95
CA ALA A 127 24.81 26.42 0.24
C ALA A 127 26.30 26.08 0.23
N TYR A 128 27.04 26.70 1.13
CA TYR A 128 28.42 26.31 1.44
C TYR A 128 28.50 25.78 2.86
N VAL A 129 29.36 24.81 3.10
CA VAL A 129 29.75 24.39 4.44
C VAL A 129 31.19 24.83 4.68
N VAL A 130 31.39 25.64 5.70
CA VAL A 130 32.72 26.00 6.19
C VAL A 130 33.12 24.97 7.23
N PRO A 131 34.12 24.11 6.96
CA PRO A 131 34.49 23.04 7.89
C PRO A 131 34.90 23.60 9.25
N ALA A 132 34.41 22.96 10.31
CA ALA A 132 34.74 23.34 11.68
C ALA A 132 35.96 22.55 12.17
N PHE A 133 37.16 23.10 11.99
CA PHE A 133 38.37 22.53 12.59
C PHE A 133 38.51 22.91 14.08
N ALA A 134 38.97 21.96 14.89
CA ALA A 134 39.36 22.24 16.26
C ALA A 134 40.47 23.32 16.28
N PRO A 135 40.48 24.25 17.25
CA PRO A 135 41.49 25.32 17.29
C PRO A 135 42.94 24.81 17.23
N LEU A 136 43.22 23.68 17.87
CA LEU A 136 44.55 23.08 17.89
C LEU A 136 44.96 22.50 16.54
N GLU A 137 44.06 21.82 15.83
CA GLU A 137 44.30 21.30 14.48
C GLU A 137 44.52 22.44 13.49
N ARG A 138 43.72 23.51 13.59
CA ARG A 138 43.93 24.71 12.77
C ARG A 138 45.31 25.32 13.02
N ALA A 139 45.74 25.39 14.27
CA ALA A 139 47.06 25.91 14.62
C ALA A 139 48.20 25.03 14.07
N SER A 140 48.09 23.70 14.17
CA SER A 140 49.12 22.80 13.64
C SER A 140 49.25 22.90 12.12
N GLN A 141 48.14 22.98 11.39
CA GLN A 141 48.15 23.18 9.93
C GLN A 141 48.75 24.53 9.54
N LEU A 142 48.48 25.60 10.30
CA LEU A 142 49.09 26.91 10.07
C LEU A 142 50.59 26.90 10.32
N THR A 143 51.06 26.22 11.37
CA THR A 143 52.50 26.05 11.62
C THR A 143 53.17 25.28 10.49
N GLN A 144 52.59 24.17 10.04
CA GLN A 144 53.12 23.38 8.94
C GLN A 144 53.18 24.18 7.63
N LEU A 145 52.16 25.00 7.36
CA LEU A 145 52.16 25.90 6.20
C LEU A 145 53.26 26.98 6.32
N ALA A 146 53.51 27.50 7.52
CA ALA A 146 54.59 28.45 7.77
C ALA A 146 55.98 27.81 7.58
N GLU A 147 56.17 26.57 8.03
CA GLU A 147 57.39 25.79 7.82
C GLU A 147 57.66 25.55 6.33
N PHE A 148 56.64 25.11 5.57
CA PHE A 148 56.78 24.93 4.12
C PHE A 148 57.07 26.25 3.40
N ARG A 149 56.48 27.36 3.85
CA ARG A 149 56.75 28.69 3.29
C ARG A 149 58.20 29.12 3.53
N ALA A 150 58.74 28.87 4.72
CA ALA A 150 60.13 29.17 5.05
C ALA A 150 61.10 28.29 4.25
N ALA A 151 60.81 26.98 4.14
CA ALA A 151 61.60 26.05 3.33
C ALA A 151 61.60 26.43 1.85
N LYS A 152 60.44 26.81 1.30
CA LYS A 152 60.32 27.28 -0.09
C LYS A 152 61.16 28.52 -0.33
N ALA A 153 61.09 29.51 0.56
CA ALA A 153 61.88 30.73 0.43
C ALA A 153 63.40 30.46 0.44
N LEU A 154 63.86 29.46 1.21
CA LEU A 154 65.25 29.03 1.19
C LEU A 154 65.62 28.32 -0.12
N ALA A 155 64.76 27.41 -0.59
CA ALA A 155 64.95 26.68 -1.84
C ALA A 155 64.96 27.63 -3.06
N GLU A 156 64.09 28.65 -3.09
CA GLU A 156 64.06 29.67 -4.14
C GLU A 156 65.37 30.49 -4.17
N LYS A 157 65.90 30.89 -3.01
CA LYS A 157 67.21 31.57 -2.94
C LYS A 157 68.35 30.69 -3.42
N ARG A 158 68.32 29.39 -3.09
CA ARG A 158 69.31 28.42 -3.57
C ARG A 158 69.24 28.28 -5.09
N LEU A 159 68.03 28.13 -5.64
CA LEU A 159 67.80 28.04 -7.07
C LEU A 159 68.26 29.29 -7.82
N ALA A 160 67.96 30.48 -7.30
CA ALA A 160 68.42 31.74 -7.86
C ALA A 160 69.95 31.80 -7.96
N ARG A 161 70.65 31.43 -6.87
CA ARG A 161 72.12 31.37 -6.85
C ARG A 161 72.68 30.36 -7.85
N LEU A 162 72.09 29.16 -7.97
CA LEU A 162 72.54 28.14 -8.91
C LEU A 162 72.32 28.57 -10.37
N ARG A 163 71.24 29.31 -10.65
CA ARG A 163 70.98 29.89 -11.98
C ARG A 163 72.00 30.97 -12.36
N GLU A 164 72.42 31.81 -11.41
CA GLU A 164 73.48 32.79 -11.62
C GLU A 164 74.85 32.14 -11.92
N LEU A 165 75.09 30.93 -11.39
CA LEU A 165 76.33 30.16 -11.57
C LEU A 165 76.24 29.09 -12.68
N SER A 166 75.26 29.22 -13.59
CA SER A 166 74.89 28.19 -14.56
C SER A 166 76.03 27.71 -15.49
N ASP A 167 77.06 28.52 -15.72
CA ASP A 167 78.24 28.15 -16.51
C ASP A 167 79.21 27.21 -15.76
N THR A 168 79.12 27.14 -14.43
CA THR A 168 80.06 26.39 -13.56
C THR A 168 79.40 25.24 -12.81
N VAL A 169 78.06 25.17 -12.81
CA VAL A 169 77.29 24.18 -12.08
C VAL A 169 76.60 23.21 -13.05
N PRO A 170 76.60 21.88 -12.78
CA PRO A 170 75.89 20.92 -13.61
C PRO A 170 74.39 21.23 -13.69
N ARG A 171 73.82 21.16 -14.90
CA ARG A 171 72.39 21.39 -15.16
C ARG A 171 71.47 20.53 -14.28
N LYS A 172 71.89 19.31 -13.96
CA LYS A 172 71.19 18.39 -13.04
C LYS A 172 70.93 19.01 -11.65
N GLU A 173 71.85 19.83 -11.13
CA GLU A 173 71.67 20.47 -9.82
C GLU A 173 70.63 21.59 -9.87
N VAL A 174 70.56 22.33 -10.98
CA VAL A 174 69.53 23.35 -11.21
C VAL A 174 68.16 22.67 -11.31
N GLU A 175 68.03 21.60 -12.10
CA GLU A 175 66.78 20.84 -12.24
C GLU A 175 66.32 20.21 -10.91
N ALA A 176 67.25 19.74 -10.09
CA ALA A 176 66.94 19.23 -8.75
C ALA A 176 66.41 20.34 -7.83
N ALA A 177 67.03 21.53 -7.84
CA ALA A 177 66.56 22.68 -7.07
C ALA A 177 65.20 23.22 -7.56
N GLU A 178 64.94 23.21 -8.87
CA GLU A 178 63.63 23.54 -9.44
C GLU A 178 62.55 22.56 -8.97
N SER A 179 62.87 21.26 -9.01
CA SER A 179 61.96 20.21 -8.52
C SER A 179 61.67 20.34 -7.03
N GLU A 180 62.64 20.78 -6.23
CA GLU A 180 62.46 21.04 -4.80
C GLU A 180 61.49 22.20 -4.55
N VAL A 181 61.64 23.32 -5.27
CA VAL A 181 60.72 24.47 -5.19
C VAL A 181 59.30 24.08 -5.64
N LEU A 182 59.18 23.29 -6.70
CA LEU A 182 57.89 22.79 -7.19
C LEU A 182 57.21 21.90 -6.15
N SER A 183 57.92 20.90 -5.61
CA SER A 183 57.40 20.01 -4.57
C SER A 183 56.93 20.78 -3.32
N LEU A 184 57.69 21.79 -2.88
CA LEU A 184 57.28 22.63 -1.74
C LEU A 184 56.04 23.48 -2.07
N THR A 185 55.93 23.96 -3.31
CA THR A 185 54.74 24.70 -3.79
C THR A 185 53.50 23.81 -3.79
N ASP A 186 53.62 22.56 -4.26
CA ASP A 186 52.52 21.60 -4.27
C ASP A 186 52.08 21.19 -2.86
N ARG A 187 53.04 21.02 -1.93
CA ARG A 187 52.72 20.75 -0.52
C ARG A 187 52.01 21.93 0.14
N MET A 188 52.43 23.16 -0.16
CA MET A 188 51.77 24.37 0.32
C MET A 188 50.34 24.50 -0.22
N SER A 189 50.11 24.20 -1.50
CA SER A 189 48.78 24.26 -2.10
C SER A 189 47.85 23.19 -1.54
N ALA A 190 48.36 21.98 -1.28
CA ALA A 190 47.61 20.90 -0.65
C ALA A 190 47.14 21.26 0.77
N VAL A 191 48.03 21.79 1.62
CA VAL A 191 47.68 22.19 3.00
C VAL A 191 46.81 23.44 3.01
N GLY A 192 47.15 24.45 2.21
CA GLY A 192 46.42 25.72 2.16
C GLY A 192 45.01 25.58 1.60
N GLY A 193 44.85 24.73 0.57
CA GLY A 193 43.55 24.43 -0.03
C GLY A 193 42.58 23.82 0.98
N GLY A 194 43.02 22.86 1.79
CA GLY A 194 42.17 22.21 2.80
C GLY A 194 41.75 23.11 3.96
N LEU A 195 42.55 24.14 4.30
CA LEU A 195 42.26 25.01 5.45
C LEU A 195 41.18 26.06 5.17
N SER A 196 41.02 26.46 3.91
CA SER A 196 40.07 27.51 3.47
C SER A 196 39.02 27.01 2.47
N SER A 197 39.02 25.71 2.13
CA SER A 197 38.02 25.15 1.22
C SER A 197 36.66 25.18 1.88
N LYS A 198 35.76 25.98 1.31
CA LYS A 198 34.32 25.86 1.56
C LYS A 198 33.80 24.70 0.71
N GLU A 199 33.10 23.78 1.34
CA GLU A 199 32.45 22.70 0.62
C GLU A 199 31.18 23.25 -0.03
N ALA A 200 31.04 23.10 -1.35
CA ALA A 200 29.85 23.54 -2.07
C ALA A 200 28.79 22.43 -2.06
N LEU A 201 27.66 22.69 -1.40
CA LEU A 201 26.49 21.81 -1.44
C LEU A 201 25.73 22.07 -2.74
N VAL A 202 25.86 21.14 -3.69
CA VAL A 202 25.25 21.25 -5.02
C VAL A 202 24.04 20.34 -5.17
N ALA A 203 23.09 20.77 -5.98
CA ALA A 203 21.94 19.95 -6.36
C ALA A 203 22.39 18.76 -7.24
N PRO A 204 22.17 17.50 -6.84
CA PRO A 204 22.56 16.32 -7.63
C PRO A 204 21.65 16.10 -8.85
N VAL A 205 20.42 16.60 -8.78
CA VAL A 205 19.39 16.50 -9.84
C VAL A 205 18.67 17.84 -10.01
N SER A 206 18.05 18.03 -11.17
CA SER A 206 17.13 19.16 -11.39
C SER A 206 15.76 18.80 -10.83
N GLY A 207 15.11 19.73 -10.14
CA GLY A 207 13.83 19.47 -9.50
C GLY A 207 13.38 20.62 -8.62
N VAL A 208 12.58 20.29 -7.61
CA VAL A 208 12.07 21.22 -6.60
C VAL A 208 12.59 20.79 -5.23
N ILE A 209 12.93 21.76 -4.38
CA ILE A 209 13.31 21.47 -2.99
C ILE A 209 12.06 21.02 -2.23
N ALA A 210 12.03 19.75 -1.83
CA ALA A 210 10.97 19.18 -1.00
C ALA A 210 11.07 19.68 0.44
N SER A 211 12.28 19.70 1.00
CA SER A 211 12.54 20.17 2.35
C SER A 211 13.89 20.88 2.47
N ALA A 212 13.94 21.85 3.38
CA ALA A 212 15.14 22.55 3.79
C ALA A 212 15.21 22.53 5.32
N HIS A 213 16.27 21.94 5.89
CA HIS A 213 16.38 21.69 7.33
C HIS A 213 17.44 22.55 8.03
N VAL A 214 17.91 23.62 7.38
CA VAL A 214 19.00 24.44 7.90
C VAL A 214 18.74 25.94 7.81
N VAL A 215 19.41 26.67 8.70
CA VAL A 215 19.46 28.14 8.71
C VAL A 215 20.90 28.61 8.57
N ALA A 216 21.10 29.82 8.02
CA ALA A 216 22.42 30.41 7.86
C ALA A 216 23.13 30.54 9.22
N GLY A 217 24.38 30.10 9.29
CA GLY A 217 25.16 30.09 10.52
C GLY A 217 24.94 28.87 11.42
N GLN A 218 24.01 27.97 11.10
CA GLN A 218 23.82 26.71 11.81
C GLN A 218 25.04 25.80 11.65
N VAL A 219 25.40 25.08 12.71
CA VAL A 219 26.43 24.04 12.68
C VAL A 219 25.76 22.71 12.36
N VAL A 220 26.31 21.99 11.39
CA VAL A 220 25.82 20.68 10.92
C VAL A 220 26.94 19.66 10.98
N ASP A 221 26.56 18.40 11.13
CA ASP A 221 27.48 17.26 11.10
C ASP A 221 27.44 16.57 9.73
N THR A 222 28.40 15.67 9.54
CA THR A 222 28.54 14.79 8.40
C THR A 222 27.27 13.95 8.22
N ARG A 223 26.77 13.86 6.98
CA ARG A 223 25.53 13.13 6.62
C ARG A 223 24.22 13.76 7.11
N ASP A 224 24.24 14.96 7.71
CA ASP A 224 22.99 15.67 8.01
C ASP A 224 22.24 15.98 6.71
N LEU A 225 20.93 15.75 6.70
CA LEU A 225 20.09 16.09 5.55
C LEU A 225 19.83 17.59 5.53
N ILE A 226 20.45 18.30 4.57
CA ILE A 226 20.35 19.75 4.45
C ILE A 226 19.17 20.12 3.55
N PHE A 227 19.16 19.53 2.35
CA PHE A 227 18.10 19.69 1.37
C PHE A 227 17.70 18.34 0.80
N GLU A 228 16.40 18.17 0.56
CA GLU A 228 15.87 17.09 -0.26
C GLU A 228 15.30 17.68 -1.54
N ILE A 229 15.72 17.16 -2.69
CA ILE A 229 15.27 17.60 -4.00
C ILE A 229 14.48 16.47 -4.64
N VAL A 230 13.31 16.79 -5.20
CA VAL A 230 12.43 15.84 -5.88
C VAL A 230 12.02 16.37 -7.24
N ASP A 231 11.92 15.49 -8.23
CA ASP A 231 11.25 15.82 -9.49
C ASP A 231 9.73 15.55 -9.36
N PRO A 232 8.88 16.59 -9.33
CA PRO A 232 7.44 16.40 -9.18
C PRO A 232 6.80 15.71 -10.38
N LYS A 233 7.49 15.58 -11.52
CA LYS A 233 6.99 14.87 -12.70
C LYS A 233 7.21 13.36 -12.62
N ARG A 234 8.03 12.90 -11.68
CA ARG A 234 8.42 11.49 -11.51
C ARG A 234 8.16 11.07 -10.07
N LEU A 235 6.89 10.78 -9.80
CA LEU A 235 6.42 10.32 -8.50
C LEU A 235 6.05 8.85 -8.59
N ARG A 236 6.22 8.15 -7.47
CA ARG A 236 5.91 6.74 -7.30
C ARG A 236 4.81 6.60 -6.27
N ILE A 237 3.92 5.64 -6.43
CA ILE A 237 2.90 5.32 -5.44
C ILE A 237 3.27 4.00 -4.77
N GLU A 238 3.33 4.01 -3.45
CA GLU A 238 3.50 2.80 -2.65
C GLU A 238 2.18 2.50 -1.96
N ALA A 239 1.55 1.38 -2.29
CA ALA A 239 0.31 0.92 -1.66
C ALA A 239 0.57 -0.29 -0.76
N LEU A 240 -0.10 -0.35 0.39
CA LEU A 240 0.08 -1.44 1.35
C LEU A 240 -1.01 -2.50 1.18
N ALA A 241 -0.61 -3.75 0.90
CA ALA A 241 -1.51 -4.89 0.77
C ALA A 241 -1.33 -5.88 1.94
N PHE A 242 -2.36 -6.07 2.75
CA PHE A 242 -2.32 -7.02 3.89
C PHE A 242 -2.49 -8.48 3.46
N ASP A 243 -3.13 -8.71 2.31
CA ASP A 243 -3.22 -10.03 1.70
C ASP A 243 -2.16 -10.18 0.60
N GLY A 244 -1.20 -11.07 0.82
CA GLY A 244 -0.13 -11.36 -0.14
C GLY A 244 -0.63 -11.97 -1.45
N SER A 245 -1.86 -12.51 -1.50
CA SER A 245 -2.46 -13.03 -2.73
C SER A 245 -2.69 -11.93 -3.78
N VAL A 246 -2.99 -10.70 -3.33
CA VAL A 246 -3.24 -9.53 -4.19
C VAL A 246 -2.01 -9.20 -5.02
N ALA A 247 -0.82 -9.35 -4.46
CA ALA A 247 0.45 -9.02 -5.12
C ALA A 247 0.79 -9.93 -6.31
N ASN A 248 0.24 -11.15 -6.35
CA ASN A 248 0.56 -12.13 -7.37
C ASN A 248 -0.37 -12.05 -8.60
N ASN A 249 -1.45 -11.27 -8.54
CA ASN A 249 -2.44 -11.20 -9.60
C ASN A 249 -2.99 -9.77 -9.79
N ILE A 250 -2.11 -8.87 -10.20
CA ILE A 250 -2.46 -7.47 -10.49
C ILE A 250 -2.61 -7.29 -12.00
N GLY A 251 -3.85 -7.13 -12.47
CA GLY A 251 -4.14 -6.84 -13.89
C GLY A 251 -4.03 -5.36 -14.25
N GLY A 252 -4.12 -4.47 -13.26
CA GLY A 252 -4.02 -3.03 -13.43
C GLY A 252 -4.30 -2.30 -12.12
N ALA A 253 -3.91 -1.03 -12.05
CA ALA A 253 -4.19 -0.17 -10.92
C ALA A 253 -4.53 1.25 -11.41
N SER A 254 -5.29 1.98 -10.60
CA SER A 254 -5.60 3.38 -10.87
C SER A 254 -5.67 4.16 -9.56
N LEU A 255 -5.10 5.36 -9.56
CA LEU A 255 -5.27 6.32 -8.48
C LEU A 255 -6.54 7.14 -8.74
N ALA A 256 -7.44 7.20 -7.77
CA ALA A 256 -8.55 8.15 -7.79
C ALA A 256 -8.08 9.51 -7.26
N VAL A 257 -8.23 10.57 -8.06
CA VAL A 257 -7.93 11.96 -7.69
C VAL A 257 -9.20 12.78 -7.96
N GLY A 258 -10.03 12.95 -6.92
CA GLY A 258 -11.39 13.47 -7.10
C GLY A 258 -12.21 12.55 -8.01
N ASP A 259 -12.81 13.12 -9.08
CA ASP A 259 -13.58 12.35 -10.07
C ASP A 259 -12.71 11.71 -11.17
N GLN A 260 -11.41 11.98 -11.19
CA GLN A 260 -10.51 11.45 -12.21
C GLN A 260 -9.82 10.18 -11.73
N ARG A 261 -9.66 9.22 -12.66
CA ARG A 261 -8.85 8.01 -12.43
C ARG A 261 -7.60 8.07 -13.29
N THR A 262 -6.45 8.13 -12.63
CA THR A 262 -5.15 8.10 -13.29
C THR A 262 -4.65 6.65 -13.30
N PRO A 263 -4.43 6.04 -14.47
CA PRO A 263 -3.88 4.69 -14.54
C PRO A 263 -2.47 4.65 -13.95
N LEU A 264 -2.17 3.58 -13.22
CA LEU A 264 -0.88 3.33 -12.61
C LEU A 264 -0.23 2.09 -13.24
N VAL A 265 1.10 2.07 -13.27
CA VAL A 265 1.87 0.96 -13.85
C VAL A 265 2.53 0.18 -12.72
N PHE A 266 2.17 -1.09 -12.54
CA PHE A 266 2.78 -1.90 -11.50
C PHE A 266 4.27 -2.12 -11.78
N MET A 267 5.13 -1.65 -10.86
CA MET A 267 6.58 -1.81 -10.95
C MET A 267 7.07 -3.04 -10.17
N GLY A 268 6.38 -3.41 -9.09
CA GLY A 268 6.70 -4.61 -8.34
C GLY A 268 6.23 -4.59 -6.89
N ALA A 269 6.18 -5.76 -6.28
CA ALA A 269 5.89 -5.95 -4.86
C ALA A 269 7.17 -6.23 -4.10
N ALA A 270 7.33 -5.61 -2.93
CA ALA A 270 8.36 -5.98 -1.99
C ALA A 270 8.13 -7.43 -1.50
N ARG A 271 9.20 -8.10 -1.07
CA ARG A 271 9.14 -9.46 -0.49
C ARG A 271 9.25 -9.47 1.04
N SER A 272 9.53 -8.30 1.64
CA SER A 272 9.52 -8.10 3.08
C SER A 272 8.26 -7.35 3.47
N LEU A 273 7.62 -7.79 4.56
CA LEU A 273 6.50 -7.08 5.15
C LEU A 273 7.01 -5.82 5.85
N ARG A 274 6.24 -4.74 5.75
CA ARG A 274 6.36 -3.53 6.57
C ARG A 274 5.02 -3.33 7.26
N GLU A 275 5.03 -3.25 8.60
CA GLU A 275 3.79 -3.09 9.38
C GLU A 275 2.73 -4.16 9.07
N GLN A 276 3.18 -5.42 8.90
CA GLN A 276 2.34 -6.58 8.50
C GLN A 276 1.67 -6.47 7.12
N ALA A 277 1.99 -5.46 6.32
CA ALA A 277 1.54 -5.32 4.94
C ALA A 277 2.69 -5.51 3.95
N LEU A 278 2.35 -5.90 2.72
CA LEU A 278 3.26 -6.02 1.60
C LEU A 278 3.24 -4.73 0.77
N PRO A 279 4.36 -3.97 0.71
CA PRO A 279 4.45 -2.78 -0.14
C PRO A 279 4.37 -3.14 -1.64
N LEU A 280 3.40 -2.55 -2.33
CA LEU A 280 3.21 -2.61 -3.78
C LEU A 280 3.62 -1.27 -4.39
N ASN A 281 4.46 -1.30 -5.40
CA ASN A 281 5.02 -0.11 -6.02
C ASN A 281 4.44 0.10 -7.42
N PHE A 282 3.97 1.31 -7.68
CA PHE A 282 3.39 1.74 -8.95
C PHE A 282 3.94 3.08 -9.42
#